data_AF-A0A2U9P049-F1
#
_entry.id   AF-A0A2U9P049-F1
#
_cell.length_a   1.000
_cell.length_b   1.000
_cell.length_c   1.000
_cell.angle_alpha   90.00
_cell.angle_beta   90.00
_cell.angle_gamma   90.00
#
_symmetry.space_group_name_H-M   'P 1'
#
loop_
_entity.id
_entity.type
_entity.pdbx_description
1 polymer ?
#
loop_
_entity_poly.entity_id
_entity_poly.type
_entity_poly.pdbx_seq_one_letter_code
_entity_poly.pdbx_strand_id
1 'polypeptide(L)'
;MHNEIQSAVGYAHAKPEKAEELRDLLVSFAERSRAEEGCLGSWINQDAGDPHLFVFYEIWATRKDLARHLAQPYMKEFLAGRDEYLAKELEVRQLHLTGPAPEPAEPADPAEMNQRYLDAYAARDIDAIMAVYAPGAAAVWEPGKAVSGAEHRAAVEEFLKREPKLSAEVRESYVVGDTAALVVDWSIEVPGSPEMTGTGRGLDVLRRNARGEWRYIITNPFGSL
;
A
#
# COMPACT_ATOMS: atom_id res chain seq x y z
N MET A 1 -3.11 0.97 -34.89
CA MET A 1 -2.12 2.00 -34.49
C MET A 1 -1.69 1.63 -33.09
N HIS A 2 -0.44 1.19 -32.91
CA HIS A 2 0.05 0.83 -31.59
C HIS A 2 0.11 2.10 -30.75
N ASN A 3 -0.59 2.11 -29.62
CA ASN A 3 -0.48 3.18 -28.65
C ASN A 3 0.89 2.99 -27.98
N GLU A 4 1.86 3.84 -28.31
CA GLU A 4 3.19 3.74 -27.73
C GLU A 4 3.16 4.21 -26.28
N ILE A 5 3.61 3.34 -25.38
CA ILE A 5 3.93 3.67 -23.99
C ILE A 5 4.83 4.90 -23.99
N GLN A 6 4.54 5.87 -23.13
CA GLN A 6 5.39 7.03 -22.93
C GLN A 6 6.24 6.79 -21.69
N SER A 7 7.56 6.88 -21.83
CA SER A 7 8.47 6.82 -20.70
C SER A 7 9.31 8.08 -20.67
N ALA A 8 9.57 8.60 -19.49
CA ALA A 8 10.43 9.76 -19.31
C ALA A 8 11.29 9.63 -18.06
N VAL A 9 12.47 10.22 -18.13
CA VAL A 9 13.30 10.52 -16.97
C VAL A 9 13.46 12.02 -16.88
N GLY A 10 13.39 12.59 -15.68
CA GLY A 10 13.69 14.00 -15.49
C GLY A 10 14.59 14.28 -14.31
N TYR A 11 15.28 15.41 -14.38
CA TYR A 11 16.31 15.85 -13.47
C TYR A 11 15.94 17.22 -12.91
N ALA A 12 15.60 17.25 -11.63
CA ALA A 12 15.22 18.44 -10.89
C ALA A 12 16.34 18.78 -9.90
N HIS A 13 17.14 19.80 -10.22
CA HIS A 13 18.14 20.29 -9.28
C HIS A 13 17.52 21.37 -8.40
N ALA A 14 17.38 21.06 -7.13
CA ALA A 14 16.87 21.97 -6.13
C ALA A 14 17.86 23.11 -5.84
N LYS A 15 17.33 24.27 -5.47
CA LYS A 15 18.08 25.22 -4.66
C LYS A 15 18.32 24.59 -3.27
N PRO A 16 19.53 24.73 -2.68
CA PRO A 16 19.85 24.11 -1.40
C PRO A 16 18.80 24.36 -0.30
N GLU A 17 18.31 25.60 -0.19
CA GLU A 17 17.33 26.04 0.79
C GLU A 17 15.89 25.55 0.53
N LYS A 18 15.62 25.00 -0.66
CA LYS A 18 14.33 24.44 -1.07
C LYS A 18 14.35 22.92 -1.24
N ALA A 19 15.47 22.26 -0.99
CA ALA A 19 15.66 20.83 -1.30
C ALA A 19 14.67 19.92 -0.59
N GLU A 20 14.40 20.15 0.70
CA GLU A 20 13.44 19.35 1.46
C GLU A 20 12.00 19.57 0.96
N GLU A 21 11.62 20.84 0.74
CA GLU A 21 10.29 21.20 0.24
C GLU A 21 10.04 20.59 -1.16
N LEU A 22 11.03 20.68 -2.06
CA LEU A 22 10.93 20.09 -3.40
C LEU A 22 10.85 18.56 -3.34
N ARG A 23 11.63 17.91 -2.47
CA ARG A 23 11.57 16.45 -2.29
C ARG A 23 10.16 16.02 -1.93
N ASP A 24 9.59 16.64 -0.90
CA ASP A 24 8.28 16.26 -0.38
C ASP A 24 7.19 16.53 -1.43
N LEU A 25 7.31 17.63 -2.17
CA LEU A 25 6.42 17.96 -3.27
C LEU A 25 6.47 16.90 -4.38
N LEU A 26 7.66 16.56 -4.88
CA LEU A 26 7.84 15.56 -5.94
C LEU A 26 7.36 14.16 -5.51
N VAL A 27 7.65 13.76 -4.26
CA VAL A 27 7.17 12.49 -3.70
C VAL A 27 5.64 12.45 -3.67
N SER A 28 4.99 13.55 -3.26
CA SER A 28 3.53 13.66 -3.26
C SER A 28 2.94 13.57 -4.68
N PHE A 29 3.65 14.06 -5.69
CA PHE A 29 3.21 13.95 -7.09
C PHE A 29 3.27 12.51 -7.56
N ALA A 30 4.36 11.79 -7.30
CA ALA A 30 4.47 10.39 -7.68
C ALA A 30 3.37 9.52 -7.04
N GLU A 31 2.98 9.80 -5.79
CA GLU A 31 1.84 9.15 -5.12
C GLU A 31 0.51 9.41 -5.83
N ARG A 32 0.27 10.66 -6.26
CA ARG A 32 -0.94 11.03 -7.01
C ARG A 32 -0.93 10.42 -8.41
N SER A 33 0.20 10.52 -9.14
CA SER A 33 0.37 9.96 -10.49
C SER A 33 0.04 8.46 -10.51
N ARG A 34 0.52 7.69 -9.52
CA ARG A 34 0.23 6.25 -9.44
C ARG A 34 -1.25 5.92 -9.23
N ALA A 35 -2.06 6.87 -8.75
CA ALA A 35 -3.51 6.72 -8.66
C ALA A 35 -4.25 7.17 -9.94
N GLU A 36 -3.55 7.78 -10.90
CA GLU A 36 -4.12 8.22 -12.17
C GLU A 36 -4.25 7.05 -13.17
N GLU A 37 -5.38 7.02 -13.88
CA GLU A 37 -5.61 6.05 -14.95
C GLU A 37 -4.55 6.18 -16.04
N GLY A 38 -3.90 5.05 -16.36
CA GLY A 38 -2.86 4.96 -17.37
C GLY A 38 -1.44 5.26 -16.86
N CYS A 39 -1.24 5.58 -15.58
CA CYS A 39 0.09 5.56 -15.00
C CYS A 39 0.53 4.10 -14.77
N LEU A 40 1.65 3.70 -15.38
CA LEU A 40 2.25 2.37 -15.20
C LEU A 40 3.35 2.38 -14.13
N GLY A 41 3.85 3.56 -13.77
CA GLY A 41 4.82 3.73 -12.71
C GLY A 41 5.30 5.18 -12.62
N SER A 42 5.58 5.63 -11.39
CA SER A 42 6.21 6.92 -11.12
C SER A 42 7.07 6.77 -9.86
N TRP A 43 8.34 7.13 -9.96
CA TRP A 43 9.32 7.05 -8.87
C TRP A 43 10.13 8.33 -8.78
N ILE A 44 10.41 8.77 -7.56
CA ILE A 44 11.32 9.87 -7.25
C ILE A 44 12.54 9.29 -6.55
N ASN A 45 13.71 9.64 -7.04
CA ASN A 45 14.99 9.25 -6.49
C ASN A 45 15.76 10.51 -6.14
N GLN A 46 16.66 10.41 -5.16
CA GLN A 46 17.68 11.41 -4.91
C GLN A 46 19.00 10.85 -5.44
N ASP A 47 19.80 11.68 -6.12
CA ASP A 47 21.12 11.26 -6.56
C ASP A 47 22.00 10.90 -5.36
N ALA A 48 22.79 9.82 -5.49
CA ALA A 48 23.61 9.32 -4.41
C ALA A 48 24.83 10.20 -4.10
N GLY A 49 25.28 11.01 -5.07
CA GLY A 49 26.42 11.92 -4.96
C GLY A 49 26.02 13.40 -4.82
N ASP A 50 24.80 13.78 -5.21
CA ASP A 50 24.29 15.14 -5.11
C ASP A 50 22.95 15.17 -4.33
N PRO A 51 22.94 15.60 -3.05
CA PRO A 51 21.72 15.65 -2.26
C PRO A 51 20.72 16.71 -2.75
N HIS A 52 21.04 17.51 -3.76
CA HIS A 52 20.15 18.53 -4.31
C HIS A 52 19.63 18.13 -5.69
N LEU A 53 20.01 16.96 -6.21
CA LEU A 53 19.48 16.42 -7.44
C LEU A 53 18.42 15.36 -7.16
N PHE A 54 17.20 15.62 -7.62
CA PHE A 54 16.11 14.64 -7.65
C PHE A 54 15.88 14.15 -9.07
N VAL A 55 15.82 12.83 -9.23
CA VAL A 55 15.62 12.16 -10.51
C VAL A 55 14.29 11.42 -10.48
N PHE A 56 13.38 11.79 -11.37
CA PHE A 56 12.11 11.09 -11.49
C PHE A 56 12.08 10.20 -12.73
N TYR A 57 11.39 9.08 -12.63
CA TYR A 57 11.12 8.18 -13.73
C TYR A 57 9.61 7.91 -13.79
N GLU A 58 9.01 8.10 -14.96
CA GLU A 58 7.58 7.89 -15.17
C GLU A 58 7.32 7.08 -16.42
N ILE A 59 6.29 6.23 -16.35
CA ILE A 59 5.80 5.44 -17.47
C ILE A 59 4.29 5.59 -17.53
N TRP A 60 3.78 5.91 -18.71
CA TRP A 60 2.37 6.08 -19.01
C TRP A 60 1.96 5.16 -20.15
N ALA A 61 0.79 4.53 -20.02
CA ALA A 61 0.26 3.57 -21.00
C ALA A 61 0.12 4.20 -22.38
N THR A 62 -0.21 5.48 -22.45
CA THR A 62 -0.44 6.18 -23.70
C THR A 62 -0.04 7.66 -23.61
N ARG A 63 0.17 8.28 -24.77
CA ARG A 63 0.37 9.75 -24.87
C ARG A 63 -0.83 10.55 -24.35
N LYS A 64 -2.04 10.01 -24.46
CA LYS A 64 -3.25 10.66 -23.94
C LYS A 64 -3.24 10.68 -22.41
N ASP A 65 -2.75 9.62 -21.77
CA ASP A 65 -2.68 9.53 -20.31
C ASP A 65 -1.64 10.51 -19.76
N LEU A 66 -0.44 10.56 -20.37
CA LEU A 66 0.56 11.57 -20.02
C LEU A 66 0.02 13.00 -20.21
N ALA A 67 -0.67 13.27 -21.32
CA ALA A 67 -1.24 14.61 -21.55
C ALA A 67 -2.30 14.98 -20.51
N ARG A 68 -3.10 14.01 -20.04
CA ARG A 68 -4.08 14.20 -18.97
C ARG A 68 -3.38 14.49 -17.64
N HIS A 69 -2.32 13.75 -17.31
CA HIS A 69 -1.51 13.99 -16.11
C HIS A 69 -0.90 15.40 -16.11
N LEU A 70 -0.25 15.80 -17.20
CA LEU A 70 0.31 17.16 -17.34
C LEU A 70 -0.76 18.27 -17.29
N ALA A 71 -2.02 17.93 -17.57
CA ALA A 71 -3.14 18.86 -17.49
C ALA A 71 -3.72 19.01 -16.08
N GLN A 72 -3.33 18.16 -15.12
CA GLN A 72 -3.80 18.21 -13.74
C GLN A 72 -3.44 19.55 -13.08
N PRO A 73 -4.28 20.08 -12.16
CA PRO A 73 -4.03 21.36 -11.52
C PRO A 73 -2.66 21.43 -10.82
N TYR A 74 -2.28 20.39 -10.08
CA TYR A 74 -1.03 20.35 -9.33
C TYR A 74 0.21 20.35 -10.25
N MET A 75 0.13 19.70 -11.41
CA MET A 75 1.23 19.71 -12.39
C MET A 75 1.36 21.08 -13.05
N LYS A 76 0.25 21.71 -13.42
CA LYS A 76 0.28 23.07 -13.99
C LYS A 76 0.83 24.09 -13.01
N GLU A 77 0.41 24.01 -11.75
CA GLU A 77 0.88 24.88 -10.68
C GLU A 77 2.39 24.71 -10.47
N PHE A 78 2.85 23.47 -10.31
CA PHE A 78 4.29 23.19 -10.18
C PHE A 78 5.07 23.69 -11.39
N LEU A 79 4.65 23.36 -12.61
CA LEU A 79 5.35 23.80 -13.81
C LEU A 79 5.42 25.33 -13.89
N ALA A 80 4.38 26.06 -13.49
CA ALA A 80 4.40 27.51 -13.48
C ALA A 80 5.29 28.10 -12.36
N GLY A 81 5.36 27.44 -11.20
CA GLY A 81 6.11 27.90 -10.01
C GLY A 81 7.50 27.28 -9.84
N ARG A 82 7.93 26.38 -10.73
CA ARG A 82 9.14 25.55 -10.54
C ARG A 82 10.42 26.34 -10.30
N ASP A 83 10.51 27.57 -10.82
CA ASP A 83 11.69 28.44 -10.66
C ASP A 83 11.89 28.90 -9.20
N GLU A 84 10.86 28.80 -8.34
CA GLU A 84 11.01 28.96 -6.90
C GLU A 84 11.92 27.89 -6.31
N TYR A 85 11.77 26.65 -6.79
CA TYR A 85 12.41 25.45 -6.26
C TYR A 85 13.73 25.10 -6.94
N LEU A 86 13.82 25.31 -8.26
CA LEU A 86 14.89 24.77 -9.07
C LEU A 86 16.07 25.75 -9.21
N ALA A 87 17.29 25.23 -9.04
CA ALA A 87 18.53 25.98 -9.26
C ALA A 87 18.90 26.10 -10.75
N LYS A 88 18.33 25.23 -11.60
CA LYS A 88 18.44 25.27 -13.06
C LYS A 88 17.19 24.68 -13.71
N GLU A 89 17.09 24.82 -15.02
CA GLU A 89 15.93 24.34 -15.77
C GLU A 89 15.65 22.85 -15.52
N LEU A 90 14.37 22.51 -15.40
CA LEU A 90 13.90 21.13 -15.31
C LEU A 90 14.22 20.40 -16.62
N GLU A 91 15.10 19.42 -16.56
CA GLU A 91 15.42 18.60 -17.71
C GLU A 91 14.49 17.38 -17.75
N VAL A 92 13.86 17.12 -18.90
CA VAL A 92 13.03 15.93 -19.12
C VAL A 92 13.45 15.28 -20.43
N ARG A 93 13.84 14.01 -20.36
CA ARG A 93 14.19 13.19 -21.52
C ARG A 93 13.11 12.14 -21.75
N GLN A 94 12.53 12.16 -22.94
CA GLN A 94 11.65 11.08 -23.40
C GLN A 94 12.50 9.85 -23.72
N LEU A 95 12.02 8.70 -23.28
CA LEU A 95 12.67 7.41 -23.41
C LEU A 95 11.80 6.46 -24.21
N HIS A 96 12.46 5.60 -24.98
CA HIS A 96 11.79 4.45 -25.59
C HIS A 96 11.99 3.24 -24.69
N LEU A 97 10.88 2.61 -24.31
CA LEU A 97 10.95 1.39 -23.54
C LEU A 97 11.30 0.22 -24.47
N THR A 98 12.54 -0.27 -24.38
CA THR A 98 13.02 -1.40 -25.20
C THR A 98 12.72 -2.77 -24.57
N GLY A 99 12.53 -2.80 -23.26
CA GLY A 99 12.13 -4.00 -22.51
C GLY A 99 10.60 -4.16 -22.43
N PRO A 100 10.11 -5.21 -21.74
CA PRO A 100 8.69 -5.28 -21.43
C PRO A 100 8.28 -4.07 -20.59
N ALA A 101 7.03 -3.61 -20.77
CA ALA A 101 6.39 -2.73 -19.79
C ALA A 101 6.55 -3.31 -18.39
N PRO A 102 6.68 -2.48 -17.34
CA PRO A 102 6.41 -2.97 -16.01
C PRO A 102 5.00 -3.55 -16.07
N GLU A 103 4.90 -4.87 -15.91
CA GLU A 103 3.59 -5.46 -15.66
C GLU A 103 3.08 -4.78 -14.39
N PRO A 104 1.79 -4.39 -14.35
CA PRO A 104 1.19 -4.10 -13.07
C PRO A 104 1.54 -5.31 -12.21
N ALA A 105 2.23 -5.10 -11.07
CA ALA A 105 2.47 -6.21 -10.16
C ALA A 105 1.12 -6.90 -10.00
N GLU A 106 1.04 -8.21 -10.30
CA GLU A 106 -0.18 -8.94 -10.04
C GLU A 106 -0.58 -8.57 -8.62
N PRO A 107 -1.79 -8.03 -8.41
CA PRO A 107 -2.17 -7.60 -7.09
C PRO A 107 -2.01 -8.83 -6.21
N ALA A 108 -1.12 -8.74 -5.22
CA ALA A 108 -0.81 -9.87 -4.34
C ALA A 108 -2.13 -10.52 -3.94
N ASP A 109 -2.25 -11.84 -3.99
CA ASP A 109 -3.52 -12.46 -3.64
C ASP A 109 -3.87 -12.06 -2.20
N PRO A 110 -5.02 -11.41 -1.92
CA PRO A 110 -5.38 -11.04 -0.55
C PRO A 110 -5.42 -12.26 0.38
N ALA A 111 -5.62 -13.48 -0.15
CA ALA A 111 -5.55 -14.70 0.64
C ALA A 111 -4.16 -14.94 1.26
N GLU A 112 -3.07 -14.43 0.68
CA GLU A 112 -1.73 -14.51 1.27
C GLU A 112 -1.64 -13.78 2.63
N MET A 113 -2.52 -12.81 2.88
CA MET A 113 -2.56 -12.09 4.15
C MET A 113 -2.90 -13.01 5.33
N ASN A 114 -3.60 -14.11 5.09
CA ASN A 114 -3.90 -15.09 6.12
C ASN A 114 -2.61 -15.78 6.62
N GLN A 115 -1.71 -16.17 5.72
CA GLN A 115 -0.43 -16.76 6.12
C GLN A 115 0.46 -15.74 6.84
N ARG A 116 0.54 -14.50 6.35
CA ARG A 116 1.30 -13.42 7.03
C ARG A 116 0.80 -13.14 8.44
N TYR A 117 -0.52 -13.19 8.63
CA TYR A 117 -1.16 -13.07 9.94
C TYR A 117 -0.73 -14.22 10.87
N LEU A 118 -0.82 -15.46 10.41
CA LEU A 118 -0.44 -16.64 11.18
C LEU A 118 1.05 -16.63 11.54
N ASP A 119 1.91 -16.26 10.60
CA ASP A 119 3.37 -16.17 10.81
C ASP A 119 3.71 -15.13 11.89
N ALA A 120 3.04 -13.97 11.87
CA ALA A 120 3.24 -12.91 12.86
C ALA A 120 2.81 -13.37 14.27
N TYR A 121 1.69 -14.08 14.39
CA TYR A 121 1.25 -14.69 15.65
C TYR A 121 2.19 -15.80 16.13
N ALA A 122 2.66 -16.66 15.23
CA ALA A 122 3.61 -17.72 15.56
C ALA A 122 4.95 -17.15 16.05
N ALA A 123 5.41 -16.04 15.47
CA ALA A 123 6.60 -15.30 15.90
C ALA A 123 6.38 -14.50 17.20
N ARG A 124 5.13 -14.31 17.63
CA ARG A 124 4.72 -13.40 18.72
C ARG A 124 5.24 -11.98 18.51
N ASP A 125 5.38 -11.57 17.26
CA ASP A 125 5.84 -10.24 16.87
C ASP A 125 4.64 -9.31 16.79
N ILE A 126 4.42 -8.55 17.84
CA ILE A 126 3.29 -7.64 17.90
C ILE A 126 3.35 -6.54 16.83
N ASP A 127 4.54 -6.08 16.45
CA ASP A 127 4.64 -5.03 15.45
C ASP A 127 4.35 -5.58 14.06
N ALA A 128 4.70 -6.84 13.80
CA ALA A 128 4.27 -7.56 12.60
C ALA A 128 2.75 -7.85 12.60
N ILE A 129 2.15 -8.20 13.74
CA ILE A 129 0.69 -8.38 13.87
C ILE A 129 -0.05 -7.05 13.67
N MET A 130 0.52 -5.92 14.07
CA MET A 130 -0.10 -4.59 13.94
C MET A 130 0.23 -3.89 12.61
N ALA A 131 1.32 -4.27 11.92
CA ALA A 131 1.37 -4.29 10.47
C ALA A 131 0.26 -5.27 9.98
N VAL A 132 0.15 -5.80 8.78
CA VAL A 132 -1.07 -6.52 8.30
C VAL A 132 -2.44 -5.78 8.39
N TYR A 133 -2.76 -4.97 9.40
CA TYR A 133 -3.92 -4.10 9.53
C TYR A 133 -3.63 -2.73 8.90
N ALA A 134 -4.69 -2.11 8.39
CA ALA A 134 -4.67 -0.72 7.96
C ALA A 134 -4.82 0.21 9.19
N PRO A 135 -4.36 1.47 9.11
CA PRO A 135 -4.65 2.45 10.14
C PRO A 135 -6.16 2.58 10.39
N GLY A 136 -6.57 2.45 11.65
CA GLY A 136 -7.99 2.52 12.05
C GLY A 136 -8.82 1.27 11.75
N ALA A 137 -8.19 0.16 11.36
CA ALA A 137 -8.89 -1.10 11.14
C ALA A 137 -9.64 -1.58 12.40
N ALA A 138 -10.79 -2.20 12.18
CA ALA A 138 -11.65 -2.75 13.21
C ALA A 138 -11.36 -4.25 13.41
N ALA A 139 -11.04 -4.65 14.64
CA ALA A 139 -10.89 -6.05 15.02
C ALA A 139 -12.00 -6.44 16.00
N VAL A 140 -12.76 -7.48 15.69
CA VAL A 140 -13.85 -7.96 16.54
C VAL A 140 -13.34 -9.08 17.44
N TRP A 141 -13.33 -8.83 18.74
CA TRP A 141 -12.93 -9.82 19.77
C TRP A 141 -14.14 -10.40 20.51
N GLU A 142 -15.25 -9.66 20.53
CA GLU A 142 -16.53 -10.09 21.07
C GLU A 142 -17.63 -9.78 20.04
N PRO A 143 -18.68 -10.62 19.90
CA PRO A 143 -19.76 -10.35 18.97
C PRO A 143 -20.36 -8.95 19.14
N GLY A 144 -20.34 -8.16 18.05
CA GLY A 144 -20.88 -6.80 18.03
C GLY A 144 -19.97 -5.72 18.65
N LYS A 145 -18.78 -6.06 19.14
CA LYS A 145 -17.83 -5.10 19.73
C LYS A 145 -16.49 -5.14 18.99
N ALA A 146 -16.29 -4.13 18.13
CA ALA A 146 -15.02 -3.93 17.46
C ALA A 146 -14.13 -2.96 18.24
N VAL A 147 -12.83 -3.23 18.24
CA VAL A 147 -11.79 -2.35 18.79
C VAL A 147 -10.84 -1.92 17.66
N SER A 148 -10.10 -0.82 17.87
CA SER A 148 -9.14 -0.32 16.88
C SER A 148 -7.95 0.36 17.55
N GLY A 149 -6.89 0.64 16.79
CA GLY A 149 -5.73 1.40 17.26
C GLY A 149 -5.08 0.82 18.53
N ALA A 150 -4.90 1.66 19.54
CA ALA A 150 -4.24 1.27 20.80
C ALA A 150 -5.01 0.20 21.58
N GLU A 151 -6.34 0.21 21.53
CA GLU A 151 -7.17 -0.80 22.20
C GLU A 151 -7.00 -2.17 21.56
N HIS A 152 -6.97 -2.23 20.22
CA HIS A 152 -6.68 -3.46 19.50
C HIS A 152 -5.28 -3.99 19.84
N ARG A 153 -4.26 -3.12 19.84
CA ARG A 153 -2.91 -3.51 20.23
C ARG A 153 -2.87 -4.12 21.64
N ALA A 154 -3.48 -3.45 22.62
CA ALA A 154 -3.53 -3.95 23.99
C ALA A 154 -4.24 -5.31 24.10
N ALA A 155 -5.32 -5.52 23.34
CA ALA A 155 -6.00 -6.82 23.29
C ALA A 155 -5.09 -7.93 22.75
N VAL A 156 -4.33 -7.67 21.69
CA VAL A 156 -3.32 -8.59 21.14
C VAL A 156 -2.22 -8.89 22.16
N GLU A 157 -1.70 -7.87 22.87
CA GLU A 157 -0.67 -8.03 23.91
C GLU A 157 -1.13 -8.99 25.01
N GLU A 158 -2.32 -8.77 25.56
CA GLU A 158 -2.89 -9.64 26.59
C GLU A 158 -3.16 -11.05 26.07
N PHE A 159 -3.63 -11.16 24.83
CA PHE A 159 -3.93 -12.44 24.21
C PHE A 159 -2.66 -13.28 23.97
N LEU A 160 -1.56 -12.68 23.52
CA LEU A 160 -0.28 -13.36 23.30
C LEU A 160 0.34 -13.94 24.57
N LYS A 161 0.08 -13.35 25.75
CA LYS A 161 0.54 -13.89 27.05
C LYS A 161 -0.03 -15.28 27.34
N ARG A 162 -1.14 -15.64 26.70
CA ARG A 162 -1.82 -16.93 26.85
C ARG A 162 -1.30 -18.00 25.88
N GLU A 163 -0.28 -17.68 25.09
CA GLU A 163 0.39 -18.59 24.17
C GLU A 163 -0.55 -19.29 23.18
N PRO A 164 -1.43 -18.54 22.49
CA PRO A 164 -2.40 -19.13 21.58
C PRO A 164 -1.71 -19.80 20.40
N LYS A 165 -2.29 -20.91 19.93
CA LYS A 165 -1.97 -21.53 18.65
C LYS A 165 -3.14 -21.32 17.71
N LEU A 166 -2.89 -20.58 16.64
CA LEU A 166 -3.90 -20.26 15.63
C LEU A 166 -3.70 -21.12 14.40
N SER A 167 -4.80 -21.53 13.77
CA SER A 167 -4.80 -21.99 12.39
C SER A 167 -5.96 -21.34 11.66
N ALA A 168 -5.79 -21.07 10.37
CA ALA A 168 -6.81 -20.45 9.55
C ALA A 168 -6.65 -20.87 8.09
N GLU A 169 -7.75 -21.14 7.42
CA GLU A 169 -7.82 -21.52 6.01
C GLU A 169 -8.83 -20.60 5.28
N VAL A 170 -8.36 -19.93 4.23
CA VAL A 170 -9.23 -19.10 3.38
C VAL A 170 -10.09 -20.03 2.51
N ARG A 171 -11.42 -19.91 2.62
CA ARG A 171 -12.39 -20.69 1.86
C ARG A 171 -12.84 -19.97 0.59
N GLU A 172 -13.11 -18.69 0.73
CA GLU A 172 -13.63 -17.85 -0.34
C GLU A 172 -12.86 -16.54 -0.36
N SER A 173 -12.59 -16.03 -1.56
CA SER A 173 -11.93 -14.75 -1.79
C SER A 173 -12.69 -14.00 -2.87
N TYR A 174 -13.21 -12.83 -2.51
CA TYR A 174 -13.95 -11.95 -3.42
C TYR A 174 -13.23 -10.61 -3.51
N VAL A 175 -12.81 -10.22 -4.72
CA VAL A 175 -12.05 -8.98 -4.95
C VAL A 175 -12.84 -8.04 -5.86
N VAL A 176 -13.04 -6.80 -5.41
CA VAL A 176 -13.66 -5.72 -6.19
C VAL A 176 -12.82 -4.46 -6.03
N GLY A 177 -12.11 -4.07 -7.11
CA GLY A 177 -11.26 -2.89 -7.12
C GLY A 177 -10.09 -2.99 -6.14
N ASP A 178 -10.09 -2.14 -5.12
CA ASP A 178 -9.10 -2.08 -4.04
C ASP A 178 -9.55 -2.81 -2.77
N THR A 179 -10.71 -3.46 -2.78
CA THR A 179 -11.32 -4.07 -1.60
C THR A 179 -11.48 -5.58 -1.82
N ALA A 180 -11.22 -6.36 -0.78
CA ALA A 180 -11.40 -7.81 -0.78
C ALA A 180 -12.21 -8.25 0.44
N ALA A 181 -12.99 -9.31 0.28
CA ALA A 181 -13.65 -10.03 1.37
C ALA A 181 -13.19 -11.49 1.36
N LEU A 182 -12.76 -11.98 2.51
CA LEU A 182 -12.33 -13.36 2.72
C LEU A 182 -13.27 -14.05 3.70
N VAL A 183 -13.72 -15.25 3.34
CA VAL A 183 -14.36 -16.17 4.29
C VAL A 183 -13.30 -17.13 4.78
N VAL A 184 -13.11 -17.21 6.09
CA VAL A 184 -11.98 -17.91 6.70
C VAL A 184 -12.47 -18.91 7.74
N ASP A 185 -12.12 -20.18 7.59
CA ASP A 185 -12.27 -21.17 8.66
C ASP A 185 -11.09 -21.05 9.60
N TRP A 186 -11.33 -20.91 10.90
CA TRP A 186 -10.27 -20.75 11.88
C TRP A 186 -10.39 -21.75 13.02
N SER A 187 -9.25 -22.06 13.62
CA SER A 187 -9.15 -22.74 14.91
C SER A 187 -8.19 -21.99 15.82
N ILE A 188 -8.46 -22.07 17.11
CA ILE A 188 -7.65 -21.47 18.15
C ILE A 188 -7.52 -22.45 19.32
N GLU A 189 -6.30 -22.70 19.76
CA GLU A 189 -6.01 -23.42 20.99
C GLU A 189 -5.30 -22.48 21.95
N VAL A 190 -5.85 -22.33 23.15
CA VAL A 190 -5.26 -21.49 24.21
C VAL A 190 -4.96 -22.37 25.42
N PRO A 191 -3.68 -22.69 25.69
CA PRO A 191 -3.28 -23.51 26.82
C PRO A 191 -3.90 -23.05 28.14
N GLY A 192 -4.56 -23.97 28.85
CA GLY A 192 -5.18 -23.69 30.15
C GLY A 192 -6.43 -22.80 30.10
N SER A 193 -6.93 -22.44 28.91
CA SER A 193 -8.16 -21.63 28.73
C SER A 193 -9.13 -22.31 27.73
N PRO A 194 -9.82 -23.40 28.11
CA PRO A 194 -10.76 -24.11 27.22
C PRO A 194 -11.89 -23.22 26.68
N GLU A 195 -12.31 -22.21 27.43
CA GLU A 195 -13.32 -21.23 27.05
C GLU A 195 -12.88 -20.29 25.92
N MET A 196 -11.57 -20.17 25.70
CA MET A 196 -10.97 -19.39 24.60
C MET A 196 -10.49 -20.29 23.46
N THR A 197 -10.66 -21.61 23.57
CA THR A 197 -10.30 -22.61 22.57
C THR A 197 -11.53 -22.96 21.74
N GLY A 198 -11.38 -23.05 20.42
CA GLY A 198 -12.51 -23.32 19.56
C GLY A 198 -12.20 -23.32 18.08
N THR A 199 -13.26 -23.42 17.30
CA THR A 199 -13.23 -23.27 15.85
C THR A 199 -14.38 -22.37 15.44
N GLY A 200 -14.27 -21.76 14.29
CA GLY A 200 -15.35 -20.93 13.75
C GLY A 200 -15.10 -20.54 12.31
N ARG A 201 -15.99 -19.69 11.82
CA ARG A 201 -15.90 -19.08 10.50
C ARG A 201 -15.93 -17.57 10.65
N GLY A 202 -14.94 -16.93 10.08
CA GLY A 202 -14.79 -15.48 10.06
C GLY A 202 -15.08 -14.87 8.70
N LEU A 203 -15.31 -13.56 8.73
CA LEU A 203 -15.31 -12.69 7.57
C LEU A 203 -14.25 -11.61 7.80
N ASP A 204 -13.27 -11.57 6.90
CA ASP A 204 -12.26 -10.53 6.90
C ASP A 204 -12.45 -9.63 5.68
N VAL A 205 -12.29 -8.32 5.87
CA VAL A 205 -12.33 -7.34 4.80
C VAL A 205 -10.98 -6.66 4.73
N LEU A 206 -10.41 -6.60 3.53
CA LEU A 206 -9.10 -6.02 3.27
C LEU A 206 -9.21 -4.87 2.28
N ARG A 207 -8.27 -3.92 2.38
CA ARG A 207 -8.07 -2.87 1.40
C ARG A 207 -6.62 -2.87 0.90
N ARG A 208 -6.45 -2.72 -0.41
CA ARG A 208 -5.16 -2.56 -1.07
C ARG A 208 -4.78 -1.09 -1.08
N ASN A 209 -3.59 -0.75 -0.58
CA ASN A 209 -3.08 0.62 -0.61
C ASN A 209 -2.49 0.98 -1.99
N ALA A 210 -2.09 2.24 -2.18
CA ALA A 210 -1.48 2.73 -3.42
C ALA A 210 -0.12 2.08 -3.77
N ARG A 211 0.49 1.33 -2.82
CA ARG A 211 1.70 0.53 -3.06
C ARG A 211 1.38 -0.91 -3.48
N GLY A 212 0.10 -1.26 -3.60
CA GLY A 212 -0.33 -2.61 -3.95
C GLY A 212 -0.41 -3.58 -2.77
N GLU A 213 -0.21 -3.11 -1.53
CA GLU A 213 -0.24 -3.98 -0.34
C GLU A 213 -1.65 -4.12 0.19
N TRP A 214 -2.10 -5.35 0.41
CA TRP A 214 -3.34 -5.63 1.15
C TRP A 214 -3.15 -5.47 2.65
N ARG A 215 -4.16 -4.90 3.31
CA ARG A 215 -4.24 -4.79 4.75
C ARG A 215 -5.65 -5.05 5.23
N TYR A 216 -5.81 -5.72 6.37
CA TYR A 216 -7.11 -5.88 7.03
C TYR A 216 -7.68 -4.52 7.42
N ILE A 217 -8.93 -4.25 7.03
CA ILE A 217 -9.72 -3.12 7.51
C ILE A 217 -10.82 -3.56 8.47
N ILE A 218 -11.28 -4.81 8.37
CA ILE A 218 -12.17 -5.46 9.33
C ILE A 218 -11.69 -6.91 9.50
N THR A 219 -11.52 -7.38 10.73
CA THR A 219 -11.43 -8.81 11.05
C THR A 219 -12.56 -9.21 11.98
N ASN A 220 -13.33 -10.22 11.59
CA ASN A 220 -14.46 -10.68 12.39
C ASN A 220 -14.53 -12.21 12.43
N PRO A 221 -14.10 -12.86 13.54
CA PRO A 221 -14.13 -14.31 13.66
C PRO A 221 -15.54 -14.88 13.90
N PHE A 222 -16.57 -14.04 14.05
CA PHE A 222 -17.95 -14.43 14.34
C PHE A 222 -18.89 -14.32 13.13
N GLY A 223 -18.35 -14.40 11.91
CA GLY A 223 -19.18 -14.38 10.71
C GLY A 223 -20.16 -15.55 10.71
N SER A 224 -21.47 -15.27 10.75
CA SER A 224 -22.47 -16.28 10.42
C SER A 224 -22.69 -16.25 8.92
N LEU A 225 -22.54 -17.42 8.27
CA LEU A 225 -23.15 -17.70 6.97
C LEU A 225 -24.55 -18.25 7.20
#